data_AF-A0A953UEA6-F1
#
_entry.id   AF-A0A953UEA6-F1
#
_cell.length_a   1.000
_cell.length_b   1.000
_cell.length_c   1.000
_cell.angle_alpha   90.00
_cell.angle_beta   90.00
_cell.angle_gamma   90.00
#
_symmetry.space_group_name_H-M   'P 1'
#
loop_
_entity.id
_entity.type
_entity.pdbx_description
1 polymer ?
#
loop_
_entity_poly.entity_id
_entity_poly.type
_entity_poly.pdbx_seq_one_letter_code
_entity_poly.pdbx_strand_id
1 'polypeptide(L)'
;MRNRGGFFSRRAMLLTAMGLASIAASGTAQGSDIAIVVRPDVPVDNLTFAELRHLFLGDRQFWTSNVRVTLLVRAPGARERDVVLKTIYQMSEAQFRQYWIAKVFRAEAASGPRIVYSNEMAVELVSGMPGAVAFVDADQVPKGLKVLKINGLLPGAKDYPLH
;
A
#
# COMPACT_ATOMS: atom_id res chain seq x y z
N MET A 1 49.29 61.91 39.62
CA MET A 1 49.25 63.15 38.81
C MET A 1 49.05 62.78 37.34
N ARG A 2 48.23 63.56 36.61
CA ARG A 2 47.66 63.36 35.24
C ARG A 2 46.46 62.41 35.23
N ASN A 3 45.20 62.83 35.37
CA ASN A 3 44.37 63.95 34.87
C ASN A 3 43.80 63.75 33.45
N ARG A 4 42.47 63.96 33.38
CA ARG A 4 41.56 64.16 32.23
C ARG A 4 41.08 62.86 31.55
N GLY A 5 39.79 62.58 31.40
CA GLY A 5 38.58 63.41 31.43
C GLY A 5 37.72 63.02 30.22
N GLY A 6 36.40 62.94 30.34
CA GLY A 6 35.53 62.79 29.17
C GLY A 6 34.23 62.06 29.45
N PHE A 7 33.15 62.84 29.57
CA PHE A 7 31.75 62.44 29.49
C PHE A 7 31.46 61.66 28.20
N PHE A 8 30.44 60.79 28.20
CA PHE A 8 29.22 60.96 27.38
C PHE A 8 28.32 59.71 27.50
N SER A 9 27.08 60.00 27.90
CA SER A 9 25.92 59.12 27.87
C SER A 9 25.63 58.66 26.43
N ARG A 10 25.13 57.42 26.24
CA ARG A 10 23.81 57.13 25.61
C ARG A 10 23.71 55.72 25.02
N ARG A 11 22.51 55.16 25.26
CA ARG A 11 21.76 54.19 24.44
C ARG A 11 22.07 52.71 24.65
N ALA A 12 21.28 52.14 25.57
CA ALA A 12 20.83 50.76 25.52
C ALA A 12 20.23 50.45 24.13
N MET A 13 20.76 49.43 23.48
CA MET A 13 20.26 48.89 22.23
C MET A 13 19.60 47.54 22.55
N LEU A 14 18.27 47.54 22.65
CA LEU A 14 17.44 46.34 22.72
C LEU A 14 17.39 45.72 21.33
N LEU A 15 18.03 44.56 21.15
CA LEU A 15 17.94 43.73 19.96
C LEU A 15 16.72 42.82 20.08
N THR A 16 15.64 43.19 19.41
CA THR A 16 14.46 42.35 19.21
C THR A 16 14.79 41.31 18.13
N ALA A 17 15.11 40.08 18.53
CA ALA A 17 15.21 38.94 17.62
C ALA A 17 13.80 38.42 17.30
N MET A 18 13.27 38.81 16.14
CA MET A 18 12.00 38.30 15.62
C MET A 18 12.25 36.97 14.91
N GLY A 19 11.86 35.87 15.54
CA GLY A 19 11.96 34.53 14.98
C GLY A 19 10.95 34.31 13.85
N LEU A 20 11.44 33.83 12.70
CA LEU A 20 10.61 33.14 11.71
C LEU A 20 10.82 31.64 11.89
N ALA A 21 9.90 31.00 12.62
CA ALA A 21 9.76 29.55 12.60
C ALA A 21 9.00 29.16 11.34
N SER A 22 9.73 28.73 10.31
CA SER A 22 9.15 28.13 9.10
C SER A 22 8.56 26.76 9.45
N ILE A 23 7.24 26.70 9.63
CA ILE A 23 6.51 25.44 9.72
C ILE A 23 6.46 24.85 8.31
N ALA A 24 7.37 23.93 8.00
CA ALA A 24 7.25 23.09 6.82
C ALA A 24 6.05 22.14 7.04
N ALA A 25 4.93 22.43 6.37
CA ALA A 25 3.83 21.50 6.28
C ALA A 25 4.28 20.30 5.44
N SER A 26 4.67 19.21 6.13
CA SER A 26 4.80 17.90 5.49
C SER A 26 3.42 17.46 5.05
N GLY A 27 3.05 17.78 3.80
CA GLY A 27 1.92 17.17 3.13
C GLY A 27 2.17 15.67 3.12
N THR A 28 1.39 14.92 3.88
CA THR A 28 1.30 13.48 3.66
C THR A 28 0.74 13.33 2.26
N ALA A 29 1.56 12.90 1.31
CA ALA A 29 1.05 12.41 0.05
C ALA A 29 0.09 11.27 0.43
N GLN A 30 -1.21 11.54 0.43
CA GLN A 30 -2.20 10.49 0.39
C GLN A 30 -1.89 9.75 -0.90
N GLY A 31 -1.25 8.58 -0.78
CA GLY A 31 -1.01 7.77 -1.96
C GLY A 31 -2.36 7.35 -2.53
N SER A 32 -2.38 7.08 -3.83
CA SER A 32 -3.57 6.62 -4.52
C SER A 32 -4.14 5.35 -3.87
N ASP A 33 -5.41 5.10 -4.16
CA ASP A 33 -6.08 3.85 -3.89
C ASP A 33 -5.26 2.65 -4.41
N ILE A 34 -5.42 1.51 -3.76
CA ILE A 34 -4.79 0.26 -4.17
C ILE A 34 -5.76 -0.54 -5.05
N ALA A 35 -5.41 -0.72 -6.32
CA ALA A 35 -6.19 -1.50 -7.26
C ALA A 35 -5.88 -3.00 -7.15
N ILE A 36 -6.92 -3.84 -7.15
CA ILE A 36 -6.78 -5.29 -7.33
C ILE A 36 -6.80 -5.62 -8.81
N VAL A 37 -5.71 -6.20 -9.32
CA VAL A 37 -5.51 -6.43 -10.75
C VAL A 37 -5.38 -7.91 -11.07
N VAL A 38 -6.01 -8.31 -12.16
CA VAL A 38 -6.00 -9.66 -12.72
C VAL A 38 -5.85 -9.59 -14.24
N ARG A 39 -5.64 -10.75 -14.87
CA ARG A 39 -5.76 -10.85 -16.33
C ARG A 39 -7.21 -10.67 -16.80
N PRO A 40 -7.44 -10.13 -18.01
CA PRO A 40 -8.79 -9.98 -18.57
C PRO A 40 -9.60 -11.28 -18.69
N ASP A 41 -8.94 -12.43 -18.84
CA ASP A 41 -9.56 -13.75 -19.00
C ASP A 41 -10.09 -14.37 -17.69
N VAL A 42 -9.78 -13.78 -16.52
CA VAL A 42 -10.42 -14.16 -15.26
C VAL A 42 -11.91 -13.80 -15.32
N PRO A 43 -12.88 -14.72 -15.21
CA PRO A 43 -14.30 -14.46 -15.45
C PRO A 43 -15.01 -13.82 -14.24
N VAL A 44 -14.32 -12.91 -13.56
CA VAL A 44 -14.82 -12.16 -12.41
C VAL A 44 -14.50 -10.69 -12.66
N ASP A 45 -15.50 -9.83 -12.53
CA ASP A 45 -15.35 -8.37 -12.67
C ASP A 45 -15.55 -7.63 -11.34
N ASN A 46 -16.11 -8.32 -10.35
CA ASN A 46 -16.44 -7.78 -9.04
C ASN A 46 -16.27 -8.84 -7.95
N LEU A 47 -15.80 -8.38 -6.78
CA LEU A 47 -15.83 -9.14 -5.53
C LEU A 47 -16.48 -8.26 -4.46
N THR A 48 -17.26 -8.85 -3.57
CA THR A 48 -17.52 -8.24 -2.26
C THR A 48 -16.22 -8.19 -1.46
N PHE A 49 -16.14 -7.30 -0.49
CA PHE A 49 -14.96 -7.22 0.38
C PHE A 49 -14.72 -8.52 1.16
N ALA A 50 -15.79 -9.24 1.54
CA ALA A 50 -15.69 -10.54 2.19
C ALA A 50 -15.06 -11.60 1.24
N GLU A 51 -15.50 -11.66 -0.02
CA GLU A 51 -14.90 -12.56 -1.01
C GLU A 51 -13.45 -12.21 -1.31
N LEU A 52 -13.11 -10.92 -1.38
CA LEU A 52 -11.73 -10.46 -1.51
C LEU A 52 -10.88 -10.98 -0.34
N ARG A 53 -11.37 -10.87 0.90
CA ARG A 53 -10.68 -11.41 2.08
C ARG A 53 -10.49 -12.92 2.00
N HIS A 54 -11.52 -13.69 1.64
CA HIS A 54 -11.39 -15.13 1.49
C HIS A 54 -10.36 -15.52 0.41
N LEU A 55 -10.30 -14.77 -0.69
CA LEU A 55 -9.29 -14.96 -1.73
C LEU A 55 -7.88 -14.69 -1.19
N PHE A 56 -7.67 -13.55 -0.53
CA PHE A 56 -6.37 -13.14 -0.01
C PHE A 56 -5.92 -13.96 1.19
N LEU A 57 -6.83 -14.50 1.99
CA LEU A 57 -6.54 -15.46 3.07
C LEU A 57 -6.28 -16.88 2.52
N GLY A 58 -6.49 -17.11 1.22
CA GLY A 58 -6.31 -18.43 0.61
C GLY A 58 -7.41 -19.43 0.95
N ASP A 59 -8.56 -18.98 1.44
CA ASP A 59 -9.75 -19.81 1.64
C ASP A 59 -10.44 -20.10 0.31
N ARG A 60 -10.44 -19.11 -0.60
CA ARG A 60 -10.79 -19.29 -2.02
C ARG A 60 -9.51 -19.44 -2.84
N GLN A 61 -9.22 -20.67 -3.27
CA GLN A 61 -7.99 -20.99 -4.02
C GLN A 61 -8.19 -21.07 -5.54
N PHE A 62 -9.41 -20.84 -6.03
CA PHE A 62 -9.77 -21.00 -7.43
C PHE A 62 -10.71 -19.87 -7.88
N TRP A 63 -10.46 -19.32 -9.06
CA TRP A 63 -11.40 -18.42 -9.74
C TRP A 63 -12.59 -19.21 -10.29
N THR A 64 -12.26 -20.32 -10.94
CA THR A 64 -13.13 -21.37 -11.49
C THR A 64 -12.48 -22.72 -11.23
N SER A 65 -13.17 -23.84 -11.48
CA SER A 65 -12.65 -25.19 -11.21
C SER A 65 -11.29 -25.52 -11.85
N ASN A 66 -10.90 -24.83 -12.93
CA ASN A 66 -9.66 -25.05 -13.67
C ASN A 66 -8.62 -23.91 -13.56
N VAL A 67 -8.98 -22.76 -12.95
CA VAL A 67 -8.07 -21.62 -12.83
C VAL A 67 -7.76 -21.38 -11.36
N ARG A 68 -6.58 -21.84 -10.94
CA ARG A 68 -6.06 -21.63 -9.58
C ARG A 68 -5.68 -20.16 -9.38
N VAL A 69 -5.97 -19.64 -8.18
CA VAL A 69 -5.55 -18.31 -7.75
C VAL A 69 -4.06 -18.36 -7.40
N THR A 70 -3.27 -17.48 -8.01
CA THR A 70 -1.89 -17.21 -7.57
C THR A 70 -1.82 -15.82 -6.99
N LEU A 71 -1.60 -15.73 -5.68
CA LEU A 71 -1.45 -14.44 -4.99
C LEU A 71 -0.04 -13.89 -5.20
N LEU A 72 0.06 -12.70 -5.80
CA LEU A 72 1.28 -11.92 -5.90
C LEU A 72 1.21 -10.78 -4.88
N VAL A 73 2.19 -10.70 -4.00
CA VAL A 73 2.20 -9.76 -2.88
C VAL A 73 3.50 -8.99 -2.88
N ARG A 74 3.45 -7.66 -2.75
CA ARG A 74 4.66 -6.84 -2.68
C ARG A 74 5.57 -7.27 -1.52
N ALA A 75 6.87 -7.01 -1.66
CA ALA A 75 7.85 -7.20 -0.60
C ALA A 75 7.54 -6.34 0.64
N PRO A 76 7.98 -6.75 1.85
CA PRO A 76 7.83 -5.96 3.07
C PRO A 76 8.31 -4.52 2.91
N GLY A 77 7.57 -3.56 3.47
CA GLY A 77 7.87 -2.13 3.40
C GLY A 77 7.34 -1.41 2.16
N ALA A 78 6.69 -2.12 1.24
CA ALA A 78 5.92 -1.49 0.16
C ALA A 78 4.59 -0.92 0.69
N ARG A 79 4.24 0.31 0.32
CA ARG A 79 3.01 0.99 0.76
C ARG A 79 1.77 0.15 0.52
N GLU A 80 1.66 -0.45 -0.67
CA GLU A 80 0.50 -1.21 -1.10
C GLU A 80 0.32 -2.45 -0.22
N ARG A 81 1.43 -3.03 0.25
CA ARG A 81 1.43 -4.16 1.18
C ARG A 81 0.91 -3.72 2.54
N ASP A 82 1.32 -2.57 3.04
CA ASP A 82 0.86 -2.05 4.34
C ASP A 82 -0.66 -1.83 4.33
N VAL A 83 -1.20 -1.25 3.26
CA VAL A 83 -2.66 -1.08 3.06
C VAL A 83 -3.36 -2.43 3.06
N VAL A 84 -2.87 -3.39 2.27
CA VAL A 84 -3.48 -4.72 2.17
C VAL A 84 -3.41 -5.49 3.49
N LEU A 85 -2.28 -5.42 4.19
CA LEU A 85 -2.10 -6.07 5.50
C LEU A 85 -3.03 -5.47 6.55
N LYS A 86 -3.17 -4.15 6.60
CA LYS A 86 -4.07 -3.45 7.52
C LYS A 86 -5.54 -3.73 7.21
N THR A 87 -5.93 -3.66 5.95
CA THR A 87 -7.34 -3.61 5.56
C THR A 87 -7.91 -4.98 5.22
N ILE A 88 -7.22 -5.76 4.39
CA ILE A 88 -7.68 -7.08 3.94
C ILE A 88 -7.30 -8.15 4.96
N TYR A 89 -6.04 -8.21 5.39
CA TYR A 89 -5.62 -9.25 6.33
C TYR A 89 -5.94 -8.92 7.78
N GLN A 90 -5.90 -7.63 8.15
CA GLN A 90 -5.93 -7.16 9.53
C GLN A 90 -4.83 -7.81 10.39
N MET A 91 -3.63 -7.90 9.81
CA MET A 91 -2.46 -8.55 10.41
C MET A 91 -1.24 -7.64 10.31
N SER A 92 -0.36 -7.72 11.30
CA SER A 92 1.01 -7.21 11.17
C SER A 92 1.82 -8.08 10.20
N GLU A 93 2.97 -7.57 9.76
CA GLU A 93 3.92 -8.32 8.93
C GLU A 93 4.32 -9.68 9.53
N ALA A 94 4.56 -9.70 10.85
CA ALA A 94 4.91 -10.93 11.55
C ALA A 94 3.75 -11.92 11.58
N GLN A 95 2.52 -11.44 11.85
CA GLN A 95 1.32 -12.25 11.85
C GLN A 95 1.00 -12.80 10.45
N PHE A 96 1.14 -12.00 9.39
CA PHE A 96 0.97 -12.46 8.02
C PHE A 96 1.97 -13.58 7.66
N ARG A 97 3.24 -13.43 8.02
CA ARG A 97 4.23 -14.50 7.79
C ARG A 97 3.87 -15.78 8.54
N GLN A 98 3.55 -15.67 9.83
CA GLN A 98 3.15 -16.81 10.66
C GLN A 98 1.87 -17.46 10.13
N TYR A 99 0.89 -16.67 9.71
CA TYR A 99 -0.37 -17.13 9.12
C TYR A 99 -0.12 -18.05 7.94
N TRP A 100 0.67 -17.61 6.96
CA TRP A 100 0.93 -18.39 5.76
C TRP A 100 1.81 -19.61 6.00
N ILE A 101 2.82 -19.50 6.89
CA ILE A 101 3.61 -20.67 7.33
C ILE A 101 2.67 -21.72 7.91
N ALA A 102 1.79 -21.33 8.84
CA ALA A 102 0.90 -22.26 9.52
C ALA A 102 -0.16 -22.85 8.57
N LYS A 103 -0.72 -22.04 7.66
CA LYS A 103 -1.73 -22.47 6.67
C LYS A 103 -1.16 -23.53 5.71
N VAL A 104 0.07 -23.31 5.21
CA VAL A 104 0.75 -24.28 4.35
C VAL A 104 1.14 -25.53 5.13
N PHE A 105 1.66 -25.38 6.36
CA PHE A 105 2.03 -26.52 7.20
C PHE A 105 0.83 -27.43 7.52
N ARG A 106 -0.36 -26.84 7.70
CA ARG A 106 -1.62 -27.58 7.89
C ARG A 106 -2.25 -28.10 6.60
N ALA A 107 -1.59 -27.92 5.45
CA ALA A 107 -2.09 -28.27 4.11
C ALA A 107 -3.45 -27.61 3.76
N GLU A 108 -3.80 -26.50 4.43
CA GLU A 108 -5.00 -25.70 4.13
C GLU A 108 -4.82 -24.89 2.86
N ALA A 109 -3.58 -24.62 2.45
CA ALA A 109 -3.22 -24.02 1.18
C ALA A 109 -1.99 -24.72 0.60
N ALA A 110 -1.96 -24.95 -0.72
CA ALA A 110 -0.86 -25.63 -1.40
C ALA A 110 0.46 -24.84 -1.34
N SER A 111 0.38 -23.50 -1.35
CA SER A 111 1.54 -22.62 -1.24
C SER A 111 1.12 -21.26 -0.68
N GLY A 112 2.08 -20.56 -0.09
CA GLY A 112 1.90 -19.15 0.25
C GLY A 112 1.94 -18.22 -0.97
N PRO A 113 1.75 -16.92 -0.76
CA PRO A 113 1.83 -15.92 -1.82
C PRO A 113 3.25 -15.80 -2.37
N ARG A 114 3.36 -15.44 -3.64
CA ARG A 114 4.64 -15.14 -4.27
C ARG A 114 5.00 -13.68 -3.99
N ILE A 115 6.19 -13.46 -3.47
CA ILE A 115 6.69 -12.11 -3.20
C ILE A 115 7.21 -11.48 -4.50
N VAL A 116 6.78 -10.25 -4.77
CA VAL A 116 7.24 -9.45 -5.91
C VAL A 116 7.85 -8.14 -5.42
N TYR A 117 8.92 -7.69 -6.07
CA TYR A 117 9.73 -6.58 -5.55
C TYR A 117 9.31 -5.21 -6.09
N SER A 118 8.55 -5.17 -7.19
CA SER A 118 8.09 -3.93 -7.82
C SER A 118 6.67 -4.07 -8.40
N ASN A 119 6.02 -2.94 -8.71
CA ASN A 119 4.71 -2.95 -9.38
C ASN A 119 4.84 -3.46 -10.82
N GLU A 120 5.94 -3.16 -11.49
CA GLU A 120 6.24 -3.64 -12.85
C GLU A 120 6.35 -5.16 -12.86
N MET A 121 7.07 -5.76 -11.89
CA MET A 121 7.16 -7.20 -11.73
C MET A 121 5.79 -7.83 -11.43
N ALA A 122 4.98 -7.19 -10.57
CA ALA A 122 3.63 -7.65 -10.28
C ALA A 122 2.78 -7.68 -11.55
N VAL A 123 2.78 -6.59 -12.33
CA VAL A 123 2.07 -6.45 -13.60
C VAL A 123 2.51 -7.49 -14.62
N GLU A 124 3.82 -7.66 -14.80
CA GLU A 124 4.39 -8.60 -15.76
C GLU A 124 3.94 -10.02 -15.45
N LEU A 125 4.04 -10.41 -14.17
CA LEU A 125 3.61 -11.72 -13.71
C LEU A 125 2.09 -11.91 -13.80
N VAL A 126 1.29 -10.88 -13.48
CA VAL A 126 -0.17 -10.97 -13.71
C VAL A 126 -0.42 -11.23 -15.19
N SER A 127 0.18 -10.46 -16.10
CA SER A 127 -0.02 -10.62 -17.54
C SER A 127 0.35 -12.03 -18.02
N GLY A 128 1.47 -12.56 -17.55
CA GLY A 128 2.01 -13.86 -17.97
C GLY A 128 1.38 -15.09 -17.31
N MET A 129 0.74 -14.96 -16.14
CA MET A 129 0.26 -16.10 -15.35
C MET A 129 -1.27 -16.15 -15.27
N PRO A 130 -1.94 -17.08 -15.97
CA PRO A 130 -3.38 -17.32 -15.80
C PRO A 130 -3.75 -17.51 -14.32
N GLY A 131 -4.80 -16.81 -13.88
CA GLY A 131 -5.28 -16.88 -12.50
C GLY A 131 -4.46 -16.11 -11.47
N ALA A 132 -3.41 -15.39 -11.87
CA ALA A 132 -2.71 -14.50 -10.96
C ALA A 132 -3.57 -13.30 -10.58
N VAL A 133 -3.38 -12.85 -9.34
CA VAL A 133 -3.92 -11.61 -8.80
C VAL A 133 -2.84 -10.88 -8.04
N ALA A 134 -2.75 -9.59 -8.29
CA ALA A 134 -1.87 -8.69 -7.57
C ALA A 134 -2.68 -7.48 -7.08
N PHE A 135 -2.00 -6.66 -6.31
CA PHE A 135 -2.46 -5.34 -5.95
C PHE A 135 -1.33 -4.34 -6.22
N VAL A 136 -1.69 -3.18 -6.77
CA VAL A 136 -0.76 -2.13 -7.16
C VAL A 136 -1.42 -0.77 -6.89
N ASP A 137 -0.63 0.30 -6.85
CA ASP A 137 -1.18 1.65 -6.88
C ASP A 137 -2.09 1.84 -8.10
N ALA A 138 -3.30 2.37 -7.90
CA ALA A 138 -4.29 2.53 -8.96
C ALA A 138 -3.80 3.38 -10.13
N ASP A 139 -2.96 4.38 -9.85
CA ASP A 139 -2.35 5.26 -10.85
C ASP A 139 -1.27 4.54 -11.69
N GLN A 140 -0.81 3.37 -11.26
CA GLN A 140 0.24 2.57 -11.89
C GLN A 140 -0.32 1.34 -12.61
N VAL A 141 -1.65 1.21 -12.74
CA VAL A 141 -2.25 0.10 -13.49
C VAL A 141 -2.05 0.31 -14.98
N PRO A 142 -1.31 -0.57 -15.68
CA PRO A 142 -1.11 -0.45 -17.11
C PRO A 142 -2.35 -0.91 -17.89
N LYS A 143 -2.44 -0.43 -19.13
CA LYS A 143 -3.45 -0.91 -20.08
C LYS A 143 -3.29 -2.41 -20.32
N GLY A 144 -4.40 -3.13 -20.42
CA GLY A 144 -4.40 -4.57 -20.73
C GLY A 144 -4.56 -5.48 -19.50
N LEU A 145 -4.45 -4.94 -18.29
CA LEU A 145 -4.91 -5.63 -17.09
C LEU A 145 -6.36 -5.25 -16.76
N LYS A 146 -7.06 -6.16 -16.08
CA LYS A 146 -8.40 -5.91 -15.57
C LYS A 146 -8.32 -5.54 -14.10
N VAL A 147 -8.90 -4.39 -13.75
CA VAL A 147 -9.12 -3.97 -12.37
C VAL A 147 -10.43 -4.57 -11.87
N LEU A 148 -10.38 -5.33 -10.77
CA LEU A 148 -11.57 -5.86 -10.13
C LEU A 148 -12.28 -4.76 -9.33
N LYS A 149 -13.60 -4.69 -9.49
CA LYS A 149 -14.44 -3.90 -8.60
C LYS A 149 -14.51 -4.55 -7.23
N ILE A 150 -14.46 -3.75 -6.17
CA ILE A 150 -14.68 -4.21 -4.79
C ILE A 150 -15.96 -3.55 -4.29
N ASN A 151 -16.95 -4.37 -3.89
CA ASN A 151 -18.31 -3.91 -3.55
C ASN A 151 -18.97 -3.09 -4.69
N GLY A 152 -18.67 -3.41 -5.95
CA GLY A 152 -19.15 -2.67 -7.11
C GLY A 152 -18.38 -1.40 -7.43
N LEU A 153 -17.37 -1.05 -6.63
CA LEU A 153 -16.60 0.19 -6.73
C LEU A 153 -15.24 -0.03 -7.37
N LEU A 154 -14.82 0.92 -8.21
CA LEU A 154 -13.45 1.03 -8.71
C LEU A 154 -12.62 1.96 -7.81
N PRO A 155 -11.29 1.85 -7.83
CA PRO A 155 -10.41 2.85 -7.25
C PRO A 155 -10.80 4.28 -7.67
N GLY A 156 -10.72 5.23 -6.73
CA GLY A 156 -11.12 6.63 -6.89
C GLY A 156 -12.59 6.91 -6.51
N ALA A 157 -13.40 5.87 -6.28
CA ALA A 157 -14.76 6.04 -5.75
C ALA A 157 -14.73 6.40 -4.26
N LYS A 158 -15.67 7.26 -3.82
CA LYS A 158 -15.72 7.82 -2.46
C LYS A 158 -15.65 6.79 -1.32
N ASP A 159 -16.23 5.60 -1.52
CA ASP A 159 -16.34 4.54 -0.51
C ASP A 159 -15.53 3.29 -0.89
N TYR A 160 -14.52 3.44 -1.76
CA TYR A 160 -13.64 2.33 -2.11
C TYR A 160 -12.89 1.85 -0.84
N PRO A 161 -12.70 0.54 -0.61
CA PRO A 161 -12.19 0.12 0.69
C PRO A 161 -10.65 0.12 0.82
N LEU A 162 -9.88 0.35 -0.26
CA LEU A 162 -8.42 0.15 -0.26
C LEU A 162 -7.67 1.47 -0.47
N HIS A 163 -7.45 2.22 0.61
CA HIS A 163 -6.75 3.53 0.65
C HIS A 163 -5.51 3.51 1.56
#